data_AF-A0A960BNH4-F1
#
_entry.id   AF-A0A960BNH4-F1
#
_cell.length_a   1.000
_cell.length_b   1.000
_cell.length_c   1.000
_cell.angle_alpha   90.00
_cell.angle_beta   90.00
_cell.angle_gamma   90.00
#
_symmetry.space_group_name_H-M   'P 1'
#
loop_
_entity.id
_entity.type
_entity.pdbx_description
1 polymer ?
#
loop_
_entity_poly.entity_id
_entity_poly.type
_entity_poly.pdbx_seq_one_letter_code
_entity_poly.pdbx_strand_id
1 'polypeptide(L)'
;FLQNVLGYNPLAAGASVIPMSVAMVAVAGLSARMVVGLGSRLTLMAGYAFFVAGFLVMLLLWDVQTSYWAIALAYLLVGVGVGLAGTPASHSLTASVPVHRAGMASGTADLQRDLGGAVMQSILGVLLTVGYGTAIASAVANSPDSAKVTDTLETQLQKSYAGAEAAAQQYPQYSDAIVAAAKNALLQGANWAYAAGIMAILVGAAITWWRYPDKAQERA
;
A
#
# COMPACT_ATOMS: atom_id res chain seq x y z
N PHE A 1 -1.62 8.06 7.33
CA PHE A 1 -0.88 7.47 8.46
C PHE A 1 0.18 8.41 9.02
N LEU A 2 1.31 8.66 8.31
CA LEU A 2 2.44 9.44 8.85
C LEU A 2 2.07 10.83 9.39
N GLN A 3 1.30 11.61 8.62
CA GLN A 3 0.89 12.95 9.07
C GLN A 3 -0.23 12.88 10.11
N ASN A 4 -1.37 12.28 9.74
CA ASN A 4 -2.58 12.29 10.59
C ASN A 4 -2.43 11.49 11.90
N VAL A 5 -1.74 10.34 11.89
CA VAL A 5 -1.63 9.46 13.07
C VAL A 5 -0.37 9.77 13.86
N LEU A 6 0.79 9.73 13.19
CA LEU A 6 2.09 9.94 13.85
C LEU A 6 2.46 11.43 14.02
N GLY A 7 1.70 12.35 13.45
CA GLY A 7 1.94 13.79 13.61
C GLY A 7 3.16 14.30 12.84
N TYR A 8 3.66 13.58 11.84
CA TYR A 8 4.81 14.02 11.08
C TYR A 8 4.42 15.26 10.26
N ASN A 9 5.33 16.24 10.19
CA ASN A 9 5.17 17.32 9.22
C ASN A 9 5.30 16.78 7.77
N PRO A 10 4.82 17.52 6.76
CA PRO A 10 4.82 17.03 5.37
C PRO A 10 6.21 16.63 4.86
N LEU A 11 7.26 17.36 5.26
CA LEU A 11 8.62 17.09 4.84
C LEU A 11 9.15 15.78 5.44
N ALA A 12 8.93 15.54 6.73
CA ALA A 12 9.32 14.31 7.44
C ALA A 12 8.53 13.10 6.93
N ALA A 13 7.24 13.28 6.63
CA ALA A 13 6.42 12.25 6.00
C ALA A 13 6.97 11.87 4.61
N GLY A 14 7.34 12.86 3.79
CA GLY A 14 7.97 12.62 2.49
C GLY A 14 9.34 11.94 2.61
N ALA A 15 10.19 12.41 3.53
CA ALA A 15 11.51 11.85 3.77
C ALA A 15 11.46 10.38 4.23
N SER A 16 10.39 9.98 4.93
CA SER A 16 10.21 8.60 5.41
C SER A 16 10.03 7.58 4.28
N VAL A 17 9.73 8.03 3.05
CA VAL A 17 9.58 7.16 1.87
C VAL A 17 10.92 6.90 1.18
N ILE A 18 11.98 7.68 1.48
CA ILE A 18 13.31 7.55 0.84
C ILE A 18 13.87 6.12 0.89
N PRO A 19 13.77 5.35 1.99
CA PRO A 19 14.27 3.97 2.02
C PRO A 19 13.68 3.08 0.91
N MET A 20 12.42 3.31 0.51
CA MET A 20 11.79 2.58 -0.59
C MET A 20 12.49 2.84 -1.91
N SER A 21 12.73 4.12 -2.24
CA SER A 21 13.40 4.52 -3.48
C SER A 21 14.84 4.00 -3.53
N VAL A 22 15.57 4.10 -2.42
CA VAL A 22 16.95 3.59 -2.32
C VAL A 22 16.98 2.08 -2.54
N ALA A 23 16.10 1.33 -1.88
CA ALA A 23 16.03 -0.13 -2.02
C ALA A 23 15.66 -0.55 -3.44
N MET A 24 14.71 0.14 -4.07
CA MET A 24 14.31 -0.10 -5.46
C MET A 24 15.49 0.05 -6.41
N VAL A 25 16.27 1.13 -6.30
CA VAL A 25 17.45 1.38 -7.14
C VAL A 25 18.55 0.36 -6.86
N ALA A 26 18.83 0.07 -5.58
CA ALA A 26 19.88 -0.87 -5.18
C ALA A 26 19.64 -2.29 -5.72
N VAL A 27 18.38 -2.72 -5.76
CA VAL A 27 18.01 -4.08 -6.17
C VAL A 27 17.80 -4.22 -7.69
N ALA A 28 17.65 -3.13 -8.43
CA ALA A 28 17.43 -3.17 -9.88
C ALA A 28 18.52 -3.99 -10.63
N GLY A 29 19.80 -3.79 -10.29
CA GLY A 29 20.90 -4.55 -10.90
C GLY A 29 20.90 -6.04 -10.51
N LEU A 30 20.50 -6.35 -9.28
CA LEU A 30 20.34 -7.73 -8.81
C LEU A 30 19.20 -8.44 -9.53
N SER A 31 18.09 -7.73 -9.76
CA SER A 31 16.92 -8.24 -10.48
C SER A 31 17.29 -8.73 -11.89
N ALA A 32 18.06 -7.95 -12.65
CA ALA A 32 18.54 -8.35 -13.97
C ALA A 32 19.38 -9.64 -13.93
N ARG A 33 20.27 -9.78 -12.93
CA ARG A 33 21.07 -11.00 -12.73
C ARG A 33 20.20 -12.20 -12.35
N MET A 34 19.18 -11.98 -11.52
CA MET A 34 18.23 -13.02 -11.11
C MET A 34 17.37 -13.49 -12.28
N VAL A 35 16.94 -12.60 -13.19
CA VAL A 35 16.22 -13.02 -14.40
C VAL A 35 17.07 -13.95 -15.26
N VAL A 36 18.33 -13.61 -15.51
CA VAL A 36 19.24 -14.47 -16.31
C VAL A 36 19.55 -15.80 -15.59
N GLY A 37 19.76 -15.76 -14.27
CA GLY A 37 20.18 -16.90 -13.47
C GLY A 37 19.05 -17.84 -13.04
N LEU A 38 17.88 -17.32 -12.69
CA LEU A 38 16.75 -18.04 -12.09
C LEU A 38 15.49 -18.03 -12.97
N GLY A 39 15.45 -17.19 -14.00
CA GLY A 39 14.27 -16.97 -14.86
C GLY A 39 13.34 -15.89 -14.33
N SER A 40 12.46 -15.40 -15.19
CA SER A 40 11.55 -14.28 -14.85
C SER A 40 10.56 -14.68 -13.75
N ARG A 41 10.01 -15.91 -13.82
CA ARG A 41 9.00 -16.39 -12.86
C ARG A 41 9.49 -16.36 -11.42
N LEU A 42 10.66 -16.93 -11.14
CA LEU A 42 11.21 -16.96 -9.78
C LEU A 42 11.60 -15.57 -9.27
N THR A 43 12.07 -14.71 -10.17
CA THR A 43 12.39 -13.31 -9.82
C THR A 43 11.13 -12.53 -9.45
N LEU A 44 10.02 -12.71 -10.20
CA LEU A 44 8.71 -12.14 -9.86
C LEU A 44 8.17 -12.68 -8.52
N MET A 45 8.29 -13.99 -8.27
CA MET A 45 7.86 -14.59 -6.99
C MET A 45 8.63 -14.00 -5.80
N ALA A 46 9.94 -13.79 -5.94
CA ALA A 46 10.73 -13.13 -4.92
C ALA A 46 10.21 -11.71 -4.64
N GLY A 47 9.91 -10.94 -5.69
CA GLY A 47 9.30 -9.61 -5.56
C GLY A 47 7.97 -9.64 -4.78
N TYR A 48 7.07 -10.59 -5.10
CA TYR A 48 5.81 -10.76 -4.37
C TYR A 48 6.02 -11.14 -2.91
N ALA A 49 7.00 -11.99 -2.58
CA ALA A 49 7.32 -12.31 -1.20
C ALA A 49 7.74 -11.07 -0.40
N PHE A 50 8.55 -10.18 -1.00
CA PHE A 50 8.95 -8.92 -0.37
C PHE A 50 7.78 -7.94 -0.21
N PHE A 51 6.86 -7.87 -1.19
CA PHE A 51 5.64 -7.08 -1.02
C PHE A 51 4.75 -7.60 0.10
N VAL A 52 4.52 -8.92 0.18
CA VAL A 52 3.75 -9.53 1.28
C VAL A 52 4.42 -9.24 2.61
N ALA A 53 5.74 -9.42 2.72
CA ALA A 53 6.49 -9.10 3.93
C ALA A 53 6.35 -7.63 4.33
N GLY A 54 6.48 -6.70 3.37
CA GLY A 54 6.31 -5.27 3.61
C GLY A 54 4.90 -4.91 4.11
N PHE A 55 3.87 -5.46 3.49
CA PHE A 55 2.48 -5.24 3.91
C PHE A 55 2.17 -5.91 5.26
N LEU A 56 2.79 -7.06 5.57
CA LEU A 56 2.69 -7.69 6.89
C LEU A 56 3.36 -6.85 7.97
N VAL A 57 4.52 -6.25 7.69
CA VAL A 57 5.15 -5.30 8.62
C VAL A 57 4.22 -4.11 8.87
N MET A 58 3.59 -3.55 7.83
CA MET A 58 2.60 -2.49 8.01
C MET A 58 1.41 -2.96 8.87
N LEU A 59 0.85 -4.13 8.57
CA LEU A 59 -0.31 -4.67 9.27
C LEU A 59 -0.04 -5.01 10.75
N LEU A 60 1.16 -5.47 11.09
CA LEU A 60 1.50 -6.01 12.41
C LEU A 60 2.23 -5.01 13.32
N LEU A 61 2.99 -4.08 12.74
CA LEU A 61 3.87 -3.18 13.50
C LEU A 61 3.43 -1.72 13.46
N TRP A 62 2.49 -1.34 12.58
CA TRP A 62 2.03 0.05 12.52
C TRP A 62 0.86 0.28 13.47
N ASP A 63 1.12 1.13 14.46
CA ASP A 63 0.20 1.61 15.48
C ASP A 63 0.37 3.13 15.70
N VAL A 64 -0.38 3.73 16.62
CA VAL A 64 -0.34 5.15 16.96
C VAL A 64 1.05 5.59 17.47
N GLN A 65 1.83 4.64 18.03
CA GLN A 65 3.19 4.86 18.54
C GLN A 65 4.25 4.11 17.71
N THR A 66 4.09 4.09 16.39
CA THR A 66 5.05 3.41 15.51
C THR A 66 6.42 4.07 15.53
N SER A 67 7.45 3.27 15.79
CA SER A 67 8.84 3.69 15.67
C SER A 67 9.27 3.82 14.20
N TYR A 68 10.13 4.80 13.90
CA TYR A 68 10.62 5.04 12.54
C TYR A 68 11.25 3.80 11.89
N TRP A 69 11.92 2.94 12.66
CA TRP A 69 12.50 1.70 12.16
C TRP A 69 11.48 0.79 11.48
N ALA A 70 10.28 0.63 12.05
CA ALA A 70 9.22 -0.21 11.46
C ALA A 70 8.68 0.39 10.15
N ILE A 71 8.63 1.72 10.06
CA ILE A 71 8.24 2.46 8.85
C ILE A 71 9.28 2.26 7.76
N ALA A 72 10.56 2.50 8.10
CA ALA A 72 11.68 2.34 7.19
C ALA A 72 11.81 0.89 6.69
N LEU A 73 11.62 -0.10 7.56
CA LEU A 73 11.65 -1.51 7.20
C LEU A 73 10.53 -1.87 6.21
N ALA A 74 9.29 -1.44 6.49
CA ALA A 74 8.17 -1.68 5.58
C ALA A 74 8.43 -1.09 4.18
N TYR A 75 8.86 0.17 4.14
CA TYR A 75 9.17 0.85 2.88
C TYR A 75 10.36 0.22 2.15
N LEU A 76 11.38 -0.21 2.87
CA LEU A 76 12.53 -0.92 2.30
C LEU A 76 12.07 -2.24 1.66
N LEU A 77 11.28 -3.06 2.35
CA LEU A 77 10.76 -4.33 1.82
C LEU A 77 9.90 -4.11 0.57
N VAL A 78 9.00 -3.11 0.59
CA VAL A 78 8.21 -2.74 -0.59
C VAL A 78 9.12 -2.29 -1.74
N GLY A 79 10.16 -1.48 -1.46
CA GLY A 79 11.12 -1.03 -2.47
C GLY A 79 11.89 -2.17 -3.12
N VAL A 80 12.34 -3.15 -2.33
CA VAL A 80 12.95 -4.40 -2.84
C VAL A 80 11.96 -5.14 -3.73
N GLY A 81 10.70 -5.28 -3.29
CA GLY A 81 9.63 -5.90 -4.08
C GLY A 81 9.44 -5.24 -5.44
N VAL A 82 9.39 -3.90 -5.48
CA VAL A 82 9.29 -3.12 -6.73
C VAL A 82 10.51 -3.35 -7.63
N GLY A 83 11.72 -3.31 -7.07
CA GLY A 83 12.95 -3.52 -7.83
C GLY A 83 13.05 -4.91 -8.46
N LEU A 84 12.64 -5.96 -7.73
CA LEU A 84 12.62 -7.33 -8.24
C LEU A 84 11.50 -7.56 -9.26
N ALA A 85 10.32 -7.00 -9.05
CA ALA A 85 9.18 -7.21 -9.94
C ALA A 85 9.24 -6.36 -11.23
N GLY A 86 9.93 -5.21 -11.21
CA GLY A 86 9.97 -4.29 -12.35
C GLY A 86 10.75 -4.83 -13.56
N THR A 87 11.93 -5.41 -13.34
CA THR A 87 12.84 -5.83 -14.43
C THR A 87 12.31 -6.98 -15.31
N PRO A 88 11.72 -8.06 -14.76
CA PRO A 88 11.16 -9.14 -15.57
C PRO A 88 9.98 -8.69 -16.44
N ALA A 89 9.15 -7.77 -15.92
CA ALA A 89 8.02 -7.21 -16.65
C ALA A 89 8.51 -6.45 -17.90
N SER A 90 9.51 -5.58 -17.74
CA SER A 90 10.12 -4.86 -18.86
C SER A 90 10.83 -5.77 -19.86
N HIS A 91 11.55 -6.81 -19.39
CA HIS A 91 12.27 -7.73 -20.26
C HIS A 91 11.33 -8.60 -21.11
N SER A 92 10.23 -9.09 -20.53
CA SER A 92 9.23 -9.89 -21.25
C SER A 92 8.59 -9.12 -22.41
N LEU A 93 8.34 -7.82 -22.22
CA LEU A 93 7.75 -6.94 -23.23
C LEU A 93 8.70 -6.63 -24.38
N THR A 94 9.97 -6.35 -24.11
CA THR A 94 10.93 -6.03 -25.18
C THR A 94 11.39 -7.27 -25.94
N ALA A 95 11.37 -8.45 -25.31
CA ALA A 95 11.70 -9.72 -25.97
C ALA A 95 10.59 -10.25 -26.90
N SER A 96 9.33 -9.84 -26.70
CA SER A 96 8.17 -10.39 -27.39
C SER A 96 7.71 -9.60 -28.63
N VAL A 97 8.37 -8.48 -28.97
CA VAL A 97 8.06 -7.67 -30.15
C VAL A 97 9.29 -7.26 -30.97
N PRO A 98 9.17 -7.12 -32.30
CA PRO A 98 10.21 -6.54 -33.14
C PRO A 98 10.58 -5.12 -32.69
N VAL A 99 11.86 -4.75 -32.85
CA VAL A 99 12.42 -3.45 -32.41
C VAL A 99 11.59 -2.24 -32.88
N HIS A 100 11.07 -2.26 -34.12
CA HIS A 100 10.24 -1.17 -34.66
C HIS A 100 8.88 -1.00 -33.97
N ARG A 101 8.45 -1.97 -33.14
CA ARG A 101 7.21 -1.92 -32.34
C ARG A 101 7.46 -1.82 -30.84
N ALA A 102 8.72 -1.76 -30.39
CA ALA A 102 9.07 -1.69 -28.98
C ALA A 102 8.40 -0.49 -28.27
N GLY A 103 8.28 0.65 -28.96
CA GLY A 103 7.55 1.81 -28.43
C GLY A 103 6.06 1.56 -28.18
N MET A 104 5.38 0.82 -29.08
CA MET A 104 3.98 0.45 -28.88
C MET A 104 3.79 -0.55 -27.75
N ALA A 105 4.72 -1.51 -27.60
CA ALA A 105 4.69 -2.48 -26.51
C ALA A 105 4.93 -1.83 -25.14
N SER A 106 5.92 -0.92 -25.05
CA SER A 106 6.16 -0.14 -23.83
C SER A 106 4.94 0.71 -23.47
N GLY A 107 4.40 1.47 -24.41
CA GLY A 107 3.22 2.31 -24.15
C GLY A 107 1.99 1.50 -23.69
N THR A 108 1.79 0.31 -24.25
CA THR A 108 0.70 -0.59 -23.82
C THR A 108 0.92 -1.08 -22.39
N ALA A 109 2.16 -1.41 -22.03
CA ALA A 109 2.49 -1.86 -20.68
C ALA A 109 2.39 -0.75 -19.64
N ASP A 110 2.82 0.46 -19.99
CA ASP A 110 2.68 1.63 -19.14
C ASP A 110 1.19 1.91 -18.89
N LEU A 111 0.36 1.87 -19.94
CA LEU A 111 -1.10 2.00 -19.79
C LEU A 111 -1.71 0.89 -18.92
N GLN A 112 -1.27 -0.36 -19.05
CA GLN A 112 -1.72 -1.45 -18.18
C GLN A 112 -1.33 -1.23 -16.72
N ARG A 113 -0.11 -0.75 -16.48
CA ARG A 113 0.40 -0.44 -15.14
C ARG A 113 -0.35 0.73 -14.52
N ASP A 114 -0.59 1.80 -15.27
CA ASP A 114 -1.31 2.98 -14.81
C ASP A 114 -2.78 2.66 -14.53
N LEU A 115 -3.42 1.89 -15.41
CA LEU A 115 -4.80 1.44 -15.21
C LEU A 115 -4.91 0.53 -13.98
N GLY A 116 -4.03 -0.47 -13.87
CA GLY A 116 -3.99 -1.38 -12.71
C GLY A 116 -3.70 -0.64 -11.42
N GLY A 117 -2.78 0.32 -11.45
CA GLY A 117 -2.45 1.20 -10.33
C GLY A 117 -3.63 2.04 -9.89
N ALA A 118 -4.33 2.69 -10.82
CA ALA A 118 -5.51 3.51 -10.53
C ALA A 118 -6.67 2.68 -9.94
N VAL A 119 -6.95 1.50 -10.51
CA VAL A 119 -7.98 0.58 -10.00
C VAL A 119 -7.64 0.13 -8.59
N MET A 120 -6.41 -0.32 -8.35
CA MET A 120 -6.02 -0.80 -7.03
C MET A 120 -5.98 0.35 -6.00
N GLN A 121 -5.51 1.53 -6.38
CA GLN A 121 -5.51 2.71 -5.53
C GLN A 121 -6.94 3.11 -5.13
N SER A 122 -7.90 3.02 -6.06
CA SER A 122 -9.32 3.25 -5.77
C SER A 122 -9.87 2.24 -4.76
N ILE A 123 -9.63 0.94 -4.98
CA ILE A 123 -10.08 -0.13 -4.08
C ILE A 123 -9.52 0.06 -2.67
N LEU A 124 -8.20 0.29 -2.55
CA LEU A 124 -7.56 0.51 -1.26
C LEU A 124 -8.06 1.78 -0.56
N GLY A 125 -8.32 2.85 -1.31
CA GLY A 125 -8.89 4.09 -0.80
C GLY A 125 -10.33 3.93 -0.28
N VAL A 126 -11.15 3.13 -0.98
CA VAL A 126 -12.51 2.79 -0.53
C VAL A 126 -12.45 1.95 0.74
N LEU A 127 -11.60 0.92 0.78
CA LEU A 127 -11.45 0.08 1.99
C LEU A 127 -10.98 0.88 3.20
N LEU A 128 -10.03 1.79 3.01
CA LEU A 128 -9.60 2.72 4.05
C LEU A 128 -10.77 3.59 4.54
N THR A 129 -11.51 4.20 3.62
CA THR A 129 -12.63 5.09 3.94
C THR A 129 -13.76 4.35 4.66
N VAL A 130 -14.15 3.18 4.15
CA VAL A 130 -15.21 2.35 4.75
C VAL A 130 -14.78 1.83 6.11
N GLY A 131 -13.57 1.29 6.23
CA GLY A 131 -13.04 0.79 7.51
C GLY A 131 -12.86 1.90 8.56
N TYR A 132 -12.50 3.11 8.12
CA TYR A 132 -12.48 4.29 8.98
C TYR A 132 -13.90 4.65 9.47
N GLY A 133 -14.88 4.72 8.55
CA GLY A 133 -16.26 5.06 8.90
C GLY A 133 -16.89 4.06 9.85
N THR A 134 -16.70 2.75 9.64
CA THR A 134 -17.22 1.70 10.53
C THR A 134 -16.56 1.74 11.90
N ALA A 135 -15.27 2.04 11.98
CA ALA A 135 -14.54 2.20 13.23
C ALA A 135 -15.03 3.42 14.03
N ILE A 136 -15.27 4.55 13.37
CA ILE A 136 -15.87 5.73 13.99
C ILE A 136 -17.28 5.44 14.49
N ALA A 137 -18.15 4.82 13.67
CA ALA A 137 -19.50 4.45 14.07
C ALA A 137 -19.49 3.59 15.34
N SER A 138 -18.57 2.61 15.38
CA SER A 138 -18.37 1.75 16.55
C SER A 138 -17.87 2.53 17.76
N ALA A 139 -16.96 3.49 17.58
CA ALA A 139 -16.46 4.35 18.66
C ALA A 139 -17.55 5.26 19.23
N VAL A 140 -18.41 5.83 18.38
CA VAL A 140 -19.56 6.66 18.78
C VAL A 140 -20.57 5.82 19.55
N ALA A 141 -20.95 4.65 19.03
CA ALA A 141 -21.92 3.76 19.66
C ALA A 141 -21.49 3.28 21.06
N ASN A 142 -20.18 3.07 21.26
CA ASN A 142 -19.62 2.65 22.54
C ASN A 142 -19.26 3.81 23.48
N SER A 143 -19.46 5.07 23.05
CA SER A 143 -19.15 6.22 23.90
C SER A 143 -20.21 6.43 24.99
N PRO A 144 -19.83 6.86 26.20
CA PRO A 144 -20.78 7.14 27.29
C PRO A 144 -21.80 8.23 26.94
N ASP A 145 -21.45 9.11 26.01
CA ASP A 145 -22.24 10.25 25.54
C ASP A 145 -22.86 10.02 24.16
N SER A 146 -23.01 8.77 23.72
CA SER A 146 -23.55 8.43 22.40
C SER A 146 -24.89 9.10 22.09
N ALA A 147 -25.76 9.23 23.10
CA ALA A 147 -27.04 9.92 22.99
C ALA A 147 -26.94 11.43 22.70
N LYS A 148 -25.77 12.05 22.89
CA LYS A 148 -25.51 13.47 22.60
C LYS A 148 -24.94 13.68 21.20
N VAL A 149 -24.54 12.61 20.51
CA VAL A 149 -24.00 12.69 19.14
C VAL A 149 -25.16 12.73 18.16
N THR A 150 -25.29 13.83 17.42
CA THR A 150 -26.31 13.96 16.37
C THR A 150 -25.90 13.18 15.12
N ASP A 151 -26.87 12.71 14.34
CA ASP A 151 -26.63 12.03 13.05
C ASP A 151 -25.71 12.83 12.11
N THR A 152 -25.83 14.16 12.14
CA THR A 152 -25.00 15.08 11.37
C THR A 152 -23.54 15.07 11.82
N LEU A 153 -23.30 15.06 13.14
CA LEU A 153 -21.97 15.00 13.72
C LEU A 153 -21.34 13.63 13.45
N GLU A 154 -22.10 12.55 13.65
CA GLU A 154 -21.61 11.21 13.35
C GLU A 154 -21.22 11.07 11.87
N THR A 155 -22.07 11.53 10.95
CA THR A 155 -21.77 11.53 9.51
C THR A 155 -20.49 12.34 9.19
N GLN A 156 -20.27 13.47 9.87
CA GLN A 156 -19.06 14.26 9.71
C GLN A 156 -17.82 13.51 10.21
N LEU A 157 -17.90 12.88 11.38
CA LEU A 157 -16.81 12.10 11.97
C LEU A 157 -16.44 10.92 11.07
N GLN A 158 -17.43 10.22 10.50
CA GLN A 158 -17.23 9.03 9.66
C GLN A 158 -16.64 9.35 8.27
N LYS A 159 -16.86 10.56 7.74
CA LYS A 159 -16.43 10.90 6.37
C LYS A 159 -14.92 10.97 6.21
N SER A 160 -14.21 11.56 7.16
CA SER A 160 -12.75 11.69 7.08
C SER A 160 -12.12 12.11 8.41
N TYR A 161 -10.82 11.87 8.53
CA TYR A 161 -10.01 12.37 9.64
C TYR A 161 -10.07 13.90 9.78
N ALA A 162 -10.04 14.63 8.66
CA ALA A 162 -10.19 16.09 8.67
C ALA A 162 -11.57 16.54 9.19
N GLY A 163 -12.63 15.77 8.89
CA GLY A 163 -13.96 15.98 9.46
C GLY A 163 -13.98 15.80 10.97
N ALA A 164 -13.23 14.81 11.47
CA ALA A 164 -13.03 14.60 12.90
C ALA A 164 -12.21 15.70 13.58
N GLU A 165 -11.15 16.20 12.94
CA GLU A 165 -10.39 17.35 13.45
C GLU A 165 -11.25 18.63 13.53
N ALA A 166 -12.07 18.89 12.50
CA ALA A 166 -13.00 20.01 12.52
C ALA A 166 -14.03 19.87 13.66
N ALA A 167 -14.53 18.67 13.91
CA ALA A 167 -15.42 18.39 15.05
C ALA A 167 -14.70 18.57 16.40
N ALA A 168 -13.44 18.14 16.52
CA ALA A 168 -12.64 18.33 17.72
C ALA A 168 -12.43 19.82 18.05
N GLN A 169 -12.24 20.67 17.04
CA GLN A 169 -12.16 22.13 17.21
C GLN A 169 -13.48 22.74 17.66
N GLN A 170 -14.61 22.23 17.16
CA GLN A 170 -15.95 22.70 17.53
C GLN A 170 -16.37 22.27 18.94
N TYR A 171 -15.86 21.13 19.42
CA TYR A 171 -16.15 20.58 20.73
C TYR A 171 -14.86 20.35 21.56
N PRO A 172 -14.22 21.41 22.08
CA PRO A 172 -12.93 21.32 22.76
C PRO A 172 -12.92 20.35 23.95
N GLN A 173 -14.05 20.22 24.66
CA GLN A 173 -14.20 19.28 25.78
C GLN A 173 -14.06 17.79 25.38
N TYR A 174 -14.27 17.44 24.11
CA TYR A 174 -14.15 16.08 23.59
C TYR A 174 -13.00 15.93 22.58
N SER A 175 -12.17 16.97 22.40
CA SER A 175 -11.13 17.02 21.38
C SER A 175 -10.20 15.81 21.42
N ASP A 176 -9.65 15.48 22.59
CA ASP A 176 -8.71 14.37 22.74
C ASP A 176 -9.37 13.02 22.41
N ALA A 177 -10.62 12.82 22.83
CA ALA A 177 -11.37 11.61 22.56
C ALA A 177 -11.69 11.46 21.06
N ILE A 178 -12.10 12.55 20.41
CA ILE A 178 -12.39 12.56 18.96
C ILE A 178 -11.13 12.28 18.15
N VAL A 179 -10.02 12.94 18.47
CA VAL A 179 -8.74 12.76 17.76
C VAL A 179 -8.19 11.35 17.99
N ALA A 180 -8.24 10.83 19.23
CA ALA A 180 -7.81 9.46 19.52
C ALA A 180 -8.65 8.42 18.77
N ALA A 181 -9.98 8.58 18.77
CA ALA A 181 -10.88 7.72 18.00
C ALA A 181 -10.59 7.79 16.49
N ALA A 182 -10.35 8.98 15.95
CA ALA A 182 -10.02 9.17 14.54
C ALA A 182 -8.67 8.54 14.16
N LYS A 183 -7.65 8.61 15.03
CA LYS A 183 -6.36 7.95 14.80
C LYS A 183 -6.51 6.43 14.76
N ASN A 184 -7.23 5.85 15.73
CA ASN A 184 -7.50 4.42 15.79
C ASN A 184 -8.37 3.94 14.62
N ALA A 185 -9.38 4.72 14.23
CA ALA A 185 -10.21 4.42 13.07
C ALA A 185 -9.40 4.43 11.77
N LEU A 186 -8.45 5.37 11.62
CA LEU A 186 -7.60 5.43 10.43
C LEU A 186 -6.68 4.21 10.36
N LEU A 187 -6.16 3.75 11.50
CA LEU A 187 -5.40 2.51 11.59
C LEU A 187 -6.24 1.28 11.22
N GLN A 188 -7.47 1.19 11.72
CA GLN A 188 -8.35 0.07 11.40
C GLN A 188 -8.73 0.02 9.91
N GLY A 189 -9.04 1.17 9.31
CA GLY A 189 -9.24 1.27 7.87
C GLY A 189 -7.97 0.95 7.07
N ALA A 190 -6.79 1.38 7.55
CA ALA A 190 -5.53 1.03 6.91
C ALA A 190 -5.26 -0.48 6.96
N ASN A 191 -5.59 -1.15 8.07
CA ASN A 191 -5.45 -2.59 8.20
C ASN A 191 -6.31 -3.36 7.19
N TRP A 192 -7.52 -2.88 6.88
CA TRP A 192 -8.34 -3.46 5.81
C TRP A 192 -7.67 -3.30 4.44
N ALA A 193 -7.10 -2.13 4.16
CA ALA A 193 -6.35 -1.88 2.94
C ALA A 193 -5.10 -2.77 2.85
N TYR A 194 -4.34 -2.93 3.94
CA TYR A 194 -3.16 -3.81 3.96
C TYR A 194 -3.54 -5.28 3.75
N ALA A 195 -4.59 -5.77 4.42
CA ALA A 195 -5.07 -7.13 4.25
C ALA A 195 -5.53 -7.40 2.80
N ALA A 196 -6.29 -6.48 2.20
CA ALA A 196 -6.70 -6.58 0.81
C ALA A 196 -5.52 -6.51 -0.16
N GLY A 197 -4.51 -5.67 0.14
CA GLY A 197 -3.26 -5.62 -0.61
C GLY A 197 -2.52 -6.95 -0.60
N ILE A 198 -2.38 -7.58 0.58
CA ILE A 198 -1.79 -8.92 0.71
C ILE A 198 -2.55 -9.93 -0.14
N MET A 199 -3.88 -9.96 -0.05
CA MET A 199 -4.72 -10.85 -0.85
C MET A 199 -4.52 -10.64 -2.36
N ALA A 200 -4.48 -9.39 -2.82
CA ALA A 200 -4.24 -9.06 -4.21
C ALA A 200 -2.86 -9.53 -4.69
N ILE A 201 -1.81 -9.34 -3.87
CA ILE A 201 -0.46 -9.81 -4.16
C ILE A 201 -0.42 -11.34 -4.24
N LEU A 202 -1.07 -12.05 -3.30
CA LEU A 202 -1.13 -13.51 -3.29
C LEU A 202 -1.86 -14.08 -4.51
N VAL A 203 -2.96 -13.43 -4.92
CA VAL A 203 -3.67 -13.79 -6.17
C VAL A 203 -2.77 -13.57 -7.38
N GLY A 204 -2.08 -12.42 -7.45
CA GLY A 204 -1.07 -12.15 -8.49
C GLY A 204 0.02 -13.23 -8.51
N ALA A 205 0.53 -13.61 -7.34
CA ALA A 205 1.55 -14.64 -7.20
C ALA A 205 1.06 -16.01 -7.71
N ALA A 206 -0.16 -16.42 -7.34
CA ALA A 206 -0.76 -17.66 -7.81
C ALA A 206 -0.96 -17.67 -9.33
N ILE A 207 -1.45 -16.57 -9.90
CA ILE A 207 -1.62 -16.42 -11.36
C ILE A 207 -0.26 -16.53 -12.06
N THR A 208 0.76 -15.81 -11.60
CA THR A 208 2.10 -15.87 -12.19
C THR A 208 2.72 -17.25 -12.04
N TRP A 209 2.50 -17.94 -10.91
CA TRP A 209 3.01 -19.30 -10.73
C TRP A 209 2.44 -20.28 -11.77
N TRP A 210 1.14 -20.20 -12.07
CA TRP A 210 0.47 -21.12 -12.99
C TRP A 210 0.51 -20.71 -14.45
N ARG A 211 0.56 -19.40 -14.77
CA ARG A 211 0.49 -18.90 -16.15
C ARG A 211 1.82 -18.45 -16.72
N TYR A 212 2.79 -18.09 -15.90
CA TYR A 212 4.06 -17.55 -16.38
C TYR A 212 5.04 -18.68 -16.70
N PRO A 213 5.70 -18.67 -17.87
CA PRO A 213 6.60 -19.74 -18.27
C PRO A 213 7.76 -19.88 -17.30
N ASP A 214 8.17 -21.13 -17.08
CA ASP A 214 9.37 -21.40 -16.30
C ASP A 214 10.64 -21.16 -17.13
N LYS A 215 11.79 -21.15 -16.46
CA LYS A 215 13.08 -20.88 -17.11
C LYS A 215 13.40 -21.85 -18.26
N ALA A 216 12.88 -23.08 -18.21
CA ALA A 216 13.09 -24.05 -19.27
C ALA A 216 12.26 -23.69 -20.51
N GLN A 217 11.02 -23.22 -20.31
CA GLN A 217 10.15 -22.71 -21.36
C GLN A 217 10.63 -21.36 -21.93
N GLU A 218 11.28 -20.50 -21.14
CA GLU A 218 11.87 -19.24 -21.63
C GLU A 218 13.08 -19.45 -22.56
N ARG A 219 13.72 -20.62 -22.49
CA ARG A 219 14.92 -20.97 -23.29
C ARG A 219 14.62 -21.85 -24.51
N ALA A 220 13.40 -22.38 -24.61
CA ALA A 220 12.93 -23.24 -25.69
C ALA A 220 12.35 -22.41 -26.84
#